data_AF-A0A350PLT2-F1
#
_entry.id   AF-A0A350PLT2-F1
#
_cell.length_a   1.000
_cell.length_b   1.000
_cell.length_c   1.000
_cell.angle_alpha   90.00
_cell.angle_beta   90.00
_cell.angle_gamma   90.00
#
_symmetry.space_group_name_H-M   'P 1'
#
loop_
_entity.id
_entity.type
_entity.pdbx_description
1 polymer ?
#
loop_
_entity_poly.entity_id
_entity_poly.type
_entity_poly.pdbx_seq_one_letter_code
_entity_poly.pdbx_strand_id
1 'polypeptide(L)' 'RSSYSKPHIDIKKFIEFQLLRAGILEENIEIHGSCTFSDSEFFSYRRDGKRSGRMMGIIKLNT' A
#
# COMPACT_ATOMS: atom_id res chain seq x y z
N ARG A 1 -11.36 -18.95 19.99
CA ARG A 1 -10.63 -18.33 18.85
C ARG A 1 -10.45 -19.40 17.80
N SER A 2 -10.89 -19.17 16.57
CA SER A 2 -10.85 -20.20 15.54
C SER A 2 -9.43 -20.60 15.13
N SER A 3 -9.25 -21.88 14.78
CA SER A 3 -8.00 -22.58 14.48
C SER A 3 -7.67 -22.58 12.98
N TYR A 4 -7.57 -21.40 12.36
CA TYR A 4 -7.14 -21.28 10.96
C TYR A 4 -5.90 -20.42 10.81
N SER A 5 -5.11 -20.69 9.77
CA SER A 5 -3.95 -19.87 9.40
C SER A 5 -4.39 -18.43 9.16
N LYS A 6 -3.62 -17.48 9.71
CA LYS A 6 -3.92 -16.06 9.51
C LYS A 6 -3.64 -15.70 8.05
N PRO A 7 -4.61 -15.12 7.33
CA PRO A 7 -4.40 -14.74 5.93
C PRO A 7 -3.39 -13.58 5.83
N HIS A 8 -2.65 -13.57 4.73
CA HIS A 8 -1.89 -12.40 4.27
C HIS A 8 -2.73 -11.62 3.27
N ILE A 9 -2.80 -10.30 3.45
CA ILE A 9 -3.61 -9.41 2.61
C ILE A 9 -2.67 -8.65 1.68
N ASP A 10 -2.96 -8.68 0.38
CA ASP A 10 -2.38 -7.76 -0.58
C ASP A 10 -3.26 -6.51 -0.70
N ILE A 11 -2.84 -5.46 0.00
CA ILE A 11 -3.58 -4.20 0.04
C ILE A 11 -3.49 -3.47 -1.31
N LYS A 12 -2.39 -3.60 -2.04
CA LYS A 12 -2.20 -2.90 -3.32
C LYS A 12 -3.12 -3.49 -4.40
N LYS A 13 -3.19 -4.82 -4.49
CA LYS A 13 -4.10 -5.51 -5.40
C LYS A 13 -5.57 -5.28 -5.05
N PHE A 14 -5.90 -5.15 -3.77
CA PHE A 14 -7.26 -4.77 -3.38
C PHE A 14 -7.63 -3.35 -3.85
N ILE A 15 -6.72 -2.38 -3.73
CA ILE A 15 -6.94 -1.01 -4.23
C ILE A 15 -7.05 -1.00 -5.76
N GLU A 16 -6.18 -1.71 -6.49
CA GLU A 16 -6.27 -1.89 -7.95
C GLU A 16 -7.65 -2.40 -8.36
N PHE A 17 -8.14 -3.47 -7.72
CA PHE A 17 -9.48 -4.00 -7.96
C PHE A 17 -10.58 -2.95 -7.73
N GLN A 18 -10.47 -2.14 -6.66
CA GLN A 18 -11.43 -1.07 -6.40
C GLN A 18 -11.40 0.03 -7.48
N LEU A 19 -10.21 0.41 -7.98
CA LEU A 19 -10.04 1.41 -9.03
C LEU A 19 -10.62 0.92 -10.37
N LEU A 20 -10.33 -0.33 -10.76
CA LEU A 20 -10.89 -0.95 -11.96
C LEU A 20 -12.43 -1.00 -11.88
N ARG A 21 -12.99 -1.37 -10.72
CA ARG A 21 -14.44 -1.36 -10.50
C ARG A 21 -15.06 0.03 -10.54
N ALA A 22 -14.29 1.08 -10.27
CA ALA A 22 -14.72 2.46 -10.41
C ALA A 22 -14.66 2.97 -11.86
N GLY A 23 -14.18 2.15 -12.81
CA GLY A 23 -14.10 2.49 -14.23
C GLY A 23 -12.78 3.15 -14.65
N ILE A 24 -11.76 3.16 -13.77
CA ILE A 24 -10.41 3.58 -14.17
C ILE A 24 -9.82 2.49 -15.08
N LEU A 25 -9.31 2.89 -16.24
CA LEU A 25 -8.68 1.98 -17.19
C LEU A 25 -7.35 1.45 -16.63
N GLU A 26 -7.03 0.19 -16.92
CA GLU A 26 -5.84 -0.49 -16.40
C GLU A 26 -4.55 0.24 -16.77
N GLU A 27 -4.46 0.78 -18.00
CA GLU A 27 -3.30 1.54 -18.46
C GLU A 27 -3.03 2.85 -17.68
N ASN A 28 -4.02 3.33 -16.92
CA ASN A 28 -3.91 4.51 -16.07
C ASN A 28 -3.55 4.16 -14.61
N ILE A 29 -3.30 2.88 -14.29
CA ILE A 29 -2.98 2.41 -12.95
C ILE A 29 -1.56 1.87 -12.93
N GLU A 30 -0.70 2.49 -12.12
CA GLU A 30 0.64 1.98 -11.83
C GLU A 30 0.72 1.50 -10.38
N ILE A 31 1.25 0.28 -10.17
CA ILE A 31 1.51 -0.26 -8.84
C ILE A 31 3.01 -0.32 -8.60
N HIS A 32 3.49 0.56 -7.73
CA HIS A 32 4.88 0.51 -7.29
C HIS A 32 5.17 -0.78 -6.51
N GLY A 33 6.27 -1.49 -6.82
CA GLY A 33 6.60 -2.80 -6.23
C GLY A 33 7.01 -2.77 -4.75
N SER A 34 7.54 -1.66 -4.23
CA SER A 34 8.18 -1.63 -2.90
C SER A 34 7.23 -1.90 -1.73
N CYS A 35 7.70 -2.66 -0.74
CA CYS A 35 6.96 -2.97 0.49
C CYS A 35 7.55 -2.19 1.67
N THR A 36 6.76 -1.33 2.31
CA THR A 36 7.26 -0.52 3.43
C THR A 36 7.80 -1.34 4.60
N PHE A 37 7.31 -2.56 4.79
CA PHE A 37 7.80 -3.47 5.84
C PHE A 37 9.17 -4.08 5.50
N SER A 38 9.35 -4.57 4.27
CA SER A 38 10.56 -5.30 3.86
C SER A 38 11.70 -4.36 3.49
N ASP A 39 11.37 -3.17 3.00
CA ASP A 39 12.33 -2.17 2.56
C ASP A 39 12.62 -1.17 3.69
N SER A 40 13.91 -0.98 3.99
CA SER A 40 14.40 -0.13 5.08
C SER A 40 14.40 1.36 4.73
N GLU A 41 14.26 1.74 3.45
CA GLU A 41 14.17 3.16 3.05
C GLU A 41 12.85 3.80 3.50
N PHE A 42 11.85 3.00 3.84
CA PHE A 42 10.53 3.46 4.28
C PHE A 42 10.32 3.22 5.79
N PHE A 43 9.59 4.12 6.45
CA PHE A 43 9.05 3.84 7.79
C PHE A 43 7.93 2.80 7.70
N SER A 44 7.91 1.85 8.64
CA SER A 44 6.82 0.86 8.75
C SER A 44 6.32 0.70 10.16
N TYR A 45 5.05 1.03 10.38
CA TYR A 45 4.43 0.83 11.69
C TYR A 45 4.37 -0.65 12.08
N ARG A 46 4.21 -1.56 11.11
CA ARG A 46 4.19 -3.01 11.38
C ARG A 46 5.55 -3.52 11.87
N ARG A 47 6.64 -2.92 11.40
CA ARG A 47 8.02 -3.27 11.80
C ARG A 47 8.45 -2.55 13.07
N ASP A 48 8.24 -1.23 13.12
CA ASP A 48 8.88 -0.35 14.12
C ASP A 48 7.93 0.08 15.26
N GLY A 49 6.62 -0.21 15.12
CA GLY A 49 5.60 0.10 16.11
C GLY A 49 5.46 1.59 16.39
N LYS A 50 5.31 1.95 17.67
CA LYS A 50 5.14 3.35 18.12
C LYS A 50 6.31 4.28 17.78
N ARG A 51 7.48 3.73 17.44
CA ARG A 51 8.69 4.50 17.06
C ARG A 51 8.75 4.84 15.57
N SER A 52 7.85 4.26 14.77
CA SER A 52 7.86 4.48 13.32
C SER A 52 7.56 5.94 12.98
N GLY A 53 8.36 6.54 12.08
CA GLY A 53 8.06 7.82 11.44
C GLY A 53 6.88 7.73 10.47
N ARG A 54 6.62 8.80 9.69
CA ARG A 54 5.56 8.83 8.67
C ARG A 54 6.08 9.47 7.39
N MET A 55 5.91 8.78 6.27
CA MET A 55 6.09 9.36 4.94
C MET A 55 4.82 10.12 4.54
N MET A 56 4.95 10.98 3.53
CA MET A 56 3.85 11.73 2.95
C MET A 56 3.85 11.56 1.43
N GLY A 57 2.69 11.27 0.85
CA GLY A 57 2.47 11.34 -0.60
C GLY A 57 1.96 12.73 -0.96
N ILE A 58 2.61 13.41 -1.91
CA ILE A 58 2.28 14.78 -2.30
C ILE A 58 2.05 14.80 -3.82
N ILE A 59 0.97 15.47 -4.24
CA ILE A 59 0.67 15.77 -5.63
C ILE A 59 0.40 17.27 -5.77
N LYS A 60 0.94 17.88 -6.83
CA LYS A 60 0.79 19.30 -7.14
C LYS A 60 0.59 19.47 -8.65
N LEU A 61 -0.24 20.42 -9.04
CA LEU A 61 -0.25 20.98 -10.39
C LEU A 61 0.79 22.11 -10.47
N ASN A 62 1.70 22.01 -11.43
CA ASN A 62 2.63 23.10 -11.73
C ASN A 62 1.93 24.07 -12.69
N THR A 63 1.24 25.04 -12.12
CA THR A 63 0.70 26.20 -12.85
C THR A 63 1.73 27.30 -12.93
#